data_AF-A0A239CDY3-F1
#
_entry.id   AF-A0A239CDY3-F1
#
_cell.length_a   1.000
_cell.length_b   1.000
_cell.length_c   1.000
_cell.angle_alpha   90.00
_cell.angle_beta   90.00
_cell.angle_gamma   90.00
#
_symmetry.space_group_name_H-M   'P 1'
#
loop_
_entity.id
_entity.type
_entity.pdbx_description
1 polymer ?
#
loop_
_entity_poly.entity_id
_entity_poly.type
_entity_poly.pdbx_seq_one_letter_code
_entity_poly.pdbx_strand_id
1 'polypeptide(L)'
;MRSFFPRACSYTQFLELARQACFHAFLLAQCRCSLSEKTGHYHIDPKKLPVCHNLRISSYGIFEGVASRGKGSTGWFFGLKRHPVVNEHGQLVRPLLTPANVADNNRQVLNYLFEGLQRKCYGDRG
;
A
#
# COMPACT_ATOMS: atom_id res chain seq x y z
N MET A 1 11.69 -30.90 -1.05
CA MET A 1 11.60 -29.59 -0.36
C MET A 1 11.65 -29.69 1.15
N ARG A 2 10.85 -30.54 1.82
CA ARG A 2 10.85 -30.64 3.30
C ARG A 2 12.21 -31.03 3.91
N SER A 3 13.00 -31.86 3.22
CA SER A 3 14.36 -32.24 3.64
C SER A 3 15.34 -31.05 3.67
N PHE A 4 15.16 -30.08 2.78
CA PHE A 4 16.01 -28.88 2.71
C PHE A 4 15.60 -27.80 3.71
N PHE A 5 14.34 -27.81 4.16
CA PHE A 5 13.80 -26.84 5.10
C PHE A 5 13.01 -27.52 6.22
N PRO A 6 13.70 -28.23 7.14
CA PRO A 6 13.04 -28.99 8.20
C PRO A 6 12.27 -28.12 9.20
N ARG A 7 12.59 -26.82 9.26
CA ARG A 7 11.92 -25.81 10.09
C ARG A 7 10.99 -24.88 9.29
N ALA A 8 10.69 -25.18 8.03
CA ALA A 8 9.74 -24.37 7.27
C ALA A 8 8.35 -24.47 7.89
N CYS A 9 7.72 -23.33 8.09
CA CYS A 9 6.32 -23.27 8.46
C CYS A 9 5.44 -23.87 7.34
N SER A 10 4.25 -24.35 7.72
CA SER A 10 3.25 -24.76 6.74
C SER A 10 2.87 -23.57 5.84
N TYR A 11 2.35 -23.86 4.65
CA TYR A 11 1.90 -22.80 3.75
C TYR A 11 0.87 -21.87 4.42
N THR A 12 -0.10 -22.42 5.15
CA THR A 12 -1.09 -21.65 5.91
C THR A 12 -0.45 -20.72 6.93
N GLN A 13 0.49 -21.23 7.74
CA GLN A 13 1.23 -20.42 8.71
C GLN A 13 2.06 -19.33 8.03
N PHE A 14 2.69 -19.63 6.89
CA PHE A 14 3.40 -18.64 6.10
C PHE A 14 2.46 -17.50 5.67
N LEU A 15 1.24 -17.82 5.20
CA LEU A 15 0.27 -16.81 4.79
C LEU A 15 -0.17 -15.91 5.95
N GLU A 16 -0.42 -16.49 7.12
CA GLU A 16 -0.79 -15.74 8.33
C GLU A 16 0.34 -14.82 8.79
N LEU A 17 1.56 -15.33 8.83
CA LEU A 17 2.76 -14.55 9.18
C LEU A 17 3.02 -13.43 8.18
N ALA A 18 2.83 -13.69 6.88
CA ALA A 18 2.97 -12.67 5.84
C ALA A 18 1.94 -11.54 6.04
N ARG A 19 0.67 -11.88 6.32
CA ARG A 19 -0.38 -10.89 6.61
C ARG A 19 -0.03 -10.05 7.85
N GLN A 20 0.42 -10.71 8.91
CA GLN A 20 0.83 -10.04 10.15
C GLN A 20 2.03 -9.12 9.92
N ALA A 21 3.04 -9.58 9.18
CA ALA A 21 4.19 -8.77 8.80
C ALA A 21 3.81 -7.54 7.97
N CYS A 22 2.89 -7.69 7.00
CA CYS A 22 2.36 -6.56 6.24
C CYS A 22 1.66 -5.52 7.13
N PHE A 23 0.86 -5.97 8.09
CA PHE A 23 0.20 -5.09 9.04
C PHE A 23 1.21 -4.34 9.92
N HIS A 24 2.20 -5.04 10.47
CA HIS A 24 3.26 -4.41 11.26
C HIS A 24 4.09 -3.42 10.44
N ALA A 25 4.44 -3.76 9.19
CA ALA A 25 5.15 -2.86 8.30
C ALA A 25 4.35 -1.58 8.03
N PHE A 26 3.02 -1.68 7.87
CA PHE A 26 2.16 -0.51 7.71
C PHE A 26 2.10 0.34 8.99
N LEU A 27 1.98 -0.29 10.17
CA LEU A 27 2.04 0.43 11.45
C LEU A 27 3.37 1.14 11.67
N LEU A 28 4.49 0.49 11.34
CA LEU A 28 5.81 1.11 11.39
C LEU A 28 5.90 2.30 10.44
N ALA A 29 5.35 2.18 9.23
CA ALA A 29 5.28 3.30 8.29
C ALA A 29 4.48 4.47 8.90
N GLN A 30 3.32 4.22 9.52
CA GLN A 30 2.56 5.26 10.22
C GLN A 30 3.33 5.88 11.39
N CYS A 31 4.04 5.07 12.20
CA CYS A 31 4.88 5.60 13.29
C CYS A 31 5.99 6.49 12.75
N ARG A 32 6.66 6.11 11.66
CA ARG A 32 7.71 6.93 11.03
C ARG A 32 7.18 8.26 10.50
N CYS A 33 5.89 8.34 10.17
CA CYS A 33 5.27 9.60 9.76
C CYS A 33 5.20 10.63 10.88
N SER A 34 5.02 10.18 12.12
CA SER A 34 5.04 11.08 13.29
C SER A 34 6.39 11.79 13.49
N LEU A 35 7.46 11.23 12.92
CA LEU A 35 8.81 11.80 12.96
C LEU A 35 9.13 12.70 11.75
N SER A 36 8.20 12.83 10.80
CA SER A 36 8.44 13.55 9.56
C SER A 36 8.11 15.03 9.69
N GLU A 37 8.93 15.86 9.06
CA GLU A 37 8.78 17.31 9.10
C GLU A 37 7.66 17.78 8.17
N LYS A 38 6.88 18.75 8.67
CA LYS A 38 5.82 19.41 7.90
C LYS A 38 6.37 20.66 7.21
N THR A 39 7.12 20.44 6.16
CA THR A 39 7.81 21.49 5.38
C THR A 39 6.88 22.35 4.52
N GLY A 40 5.73 21.79 4.12
CA GLY A 40 4.74 22.44 3.26
C GLY A 40 5.00 22.28 1.76
N HIS A 41 5.97 21.46 1.37
CA HIS A 41 6.13 21.00 -0.01
C HIS A 41 6.03 19.47 -0.01
N TYR A 42 4.96 18.94 -0.61
CA TYR A 42 4.68 17.52 -0.56
C TYR A 42 4.54 16.92 -1.95
N HIS A 43 4.93 15.66 -2.10
CA HIS A 43 4.79 14.90 -3.32
C HIS A 43 3.95 13.65 -3.07
N ILE A 44 3.04 13.35 -3.99
CA ILE A 44 2.20 12.16 -3.98
C ILE A 44 2.33 11.41 -5.30
N ASP A 45 2.58 10.11 -5.22
CA ASP A 45 2.65 9.22 -6.39
C ASP A 45 2.04 7.86 -6.06
N PRO A 46 0.73 7.69 -6.31
CA PRO A 46 0.05 6.43 -6.08
C PRO A 46 0.65 5.31 -6.94
N LYS A 47 0.97 4.18 -6.31
CA LYS A 47 1.54 3.02 -7.01
C LYS A 47 0.74 1.76 -6.75
N LYS A 48 0.62 0.93 -7.80
CA LYS A 48 0.07 -0.43 -7.68
C LYS A 48 0.90 -1.25 -6.68
N LEU A 49 0.21 -2.03 -5.85
CA LEU A 49 0.78 -3.02 -4.95
C LEU A 49 0.08 -4.36 -5.21
N PRO A 50 0.53 -5.13 -6.21
CA PRO A 50 -0.03 -6.44 -6.51
C PRO A 50 0.22 -7.40 -5.35
N VAL A 51 -0.82 -8.11 -4.91
CA VAL A 51 -0.74 -9.07 -3.80
C VAL A 51 -0.76 -10.53 -4.27
N CYS A 52 -1.35 -10.78 -5.44
CA CYS A 52 -1.29 -12.08 -6.10
C CYS A 52 -1.39 -11.95 -7.63
N HIS A 53 -1.09 -13.04 -8.33
CA HIS A 53 -1.32 -13.13 -9.77
C HIS A 53 -2.83 -13.20 -10.07
N ASN A 54 -3.27 -12.61 -11.20
CA ASN A 54 -4.69 -12.57 -11.57
C ASN A 54 -5.35 -13.95 -11.72
N LEU A 55 -4.58 -14.96 -12.10
CA LEU A 55 -5.05 -16.35 -12.23
C LEU A 55 -5.28 -17.05 -10.88
N ARG A 56 -4.73 -16.50 -9.78
CA ARG A 56 -4.79 -17.11 -8.45
C ARG A 56 -5.82 -16.46 -7.52
N ILE A 57 -6.55 -15.44 -8.00
CA ILE A 57 -7.50 -14.68 -7.19
C ILE A 57 -8.50 -15.60 -6.48
N SER A 58 -9.03 -16.61 -7.17
CA SER A 58 -10.01 -17.57 -6.61
C SER A 58 -9.48 -18.43 -5.46
N SER A 59 -8.16 -18.59 -5.34
CA SER A 59 -7.51 -19.38 -4.28
C SER A 59 -6.77 -18.51 -3.27
N TYR A 60 -6.76 -17.19 -3.47
CA TYR A 60 -5.99 -16.24 -2.66
C TYR A 60 -6.90 -15.56 -1.63
N GLY A 61 -6.98 -16.13 -0.43
CA GLY A 61 -7.83 -15.62 0.66
C GLY A 61 -7.18 -14.58 1.58
N ILE A 62 -5.88 -14.28 1.45
CA ILE A 62 -5.14 -13.51 2.47
C ILE A 62 -5.64 -12.06 2.60
N PHE A 63 -6.01 -11.45 1.48
CA PHE A 63 -6.52 -10.08 1.41
C PHE A 63 -7.96 -10.05 0.87
N GLU A 64 -8.74 -11.11 1.11
CA GLU A 64 -10.16 -11.12 0.78
C GLU A 64 -10.88 -9.95 1.49
N GLY A 65 -11.74 -9.24 0.75
CA GLY A 65 -12.41 -8.02 1.23
C GLY A 65 -11.51 -6.77 1.36
N VAL A 66 -10.18 -6.91 1.27
CA VAL A 66 -9.22 -5.80 1.40
C VAL A 66 -8.60 -5.44 0.05
N ALA A 67 -8.22 -6.43 -0.74
CA ALA A 67 -7.70 -6.26 -2.10
C ALA A 67 -8.81 -6.40 -3.15
N SER A 68 -8.62 -5.74 -4.29
CA SER A 68 -9.54 -5.83 -5.42
C SER A 68 -8.77 -5.94 -6.73
N ARG A 69 -9.48 -6.19 -7.83
CA ARG A 69 -8.92 -5.97 -9.16
C ARG A 69 -8.87 -4.48 -9.46
N GLY A 70 -7.77 -4.04 -10.06
CA GLY A 70 -7.60 -2.69 -10.59
C GLY A 70 -6.88 -2.71 -11.94
N LYS A 71 -6.98 -1.61 -12.69
CA LYS A 71 -6.31 -1.44 -13.98
C LYS A 71 -5.29 -0.30 -13.84
N GLY A 72 -4.05 -0.57 -14.21
CA GLY A 72 -3.01 0.45 -14.36
C GLY A 72 -2.53 0.56 -15.81
N SER A 73 -1.51 1.39 -16.05
CA SER A 73 -0.89 1.56 -17.37
C SER A 73 -0.36 0.25 -17.96
N THR A 74 0.12 -0.66 -17.10
CA THR A 74 0.65 -1.97 -17.50
C THR A 74 -0.41 -3.09 -17.48
N GLY A 75 -1.71 -2.76 -17.46
CA GLY A 75 -2.79 -3.75 -17.45
C GLY A 75 -3.43 -4.02 -16.09
N TRP A 76 -4.20 -5.12 -16.03
CA TRP A 76 -4.96 -5.52 -14.84
C TRP A 76 -4.08 -6.16 -13.77
N PHE A 77 -4.35 -5.88 -12.50
CA PHE A 77 -3.72 -6.54 -11.36
C PHE A 77 -4.73 -6.75 -10.22
N PHE A 78 -4.44 -7.69 -9.33
CA PHE A 78 -5.17 -7.88 -8.09
C PHE A 78 -4.32 -7.45 -6.90
N GLY A 79 -4.84 -6.54 -6.09
CA GLY A 79 -4.12 -6.04 -4.93
C GLY A 79 -4.64 -4.71 -4.42
N LEU A 80 -3.68 -3.89 -3.98
CA LEU A 80 -3.91 -2.60 -3.35
C LEU A 80 -3.25 -1.50 -4.19
N LYS A 81 -3.57 -0.26 -3.86
CA LYS A 81 -2.80 0.92 -4.24
C LYS A 81 -2.21 1.52 -2.96
N ARG A 82 -0.94 1.90 -3.03
CA ARG A 82 -0.28 2.67 -1.98
C ARG A 82 -0.22 4.12 -2.38
N HIS A 83 -0.59 5.01 -1.47
CA HIS A 83 -0.59 6.45 -1.64
C HIS A 83 0.38 7.06 -0.63
N PRO A 84 1.68 7.17 -0.96
CA PRO A 84 2.65 7.82 -0.11
C PRO A 84 2.60 9.34 -0.35
N VAL A 85 2.44 10.10 0.72
CA VAL A 85 2.76 11.53 0.73
C VAL A 85 4.12 11.68 1.36
N VAL A 86 5.07 12.27 0.63
CA VAL A 86 6.43 12.53 1.09
C VAL A 86 6.73 14.02 1.05
N ASN A 87 7.62 14.51 1.93
CA ASN A 87 8.14 15.88 1.82
C ASN A 87 9.35 15.94 0.87
N GLU A 88 9.90 17.13 0.64
CA GLU A 88 11.08 17.37 -0.21
C GLU A 88 12.36 16.70 0.32
N HIS A 89 12.40 16.32 1.59
CA HIS A 89 13.50 15.55 2.18
C HIS A 89 13.34 14.04 1.97
N GLY A 90 12.26 13.61 1.30
CA GLY A 90 11.95 12.19 1.08
C GLY A 90 11.40 11.49 2.32
N GLN A 91 11.05 12.22 3.38
CA GLN A 91 10.43 11.63 4.56
C GLN A 91 8.96 11.31 4.27
N LEU A 92 8.49 10.15 4.73
CA LEU A 92 7.11 9.73 4.56
C LEU A 92 6.22 10.48 5.55
N VAL A 93 5.38 11.39 5.05
CA VAL A 93 4.50 12.24 5.86
C VAL A 93 3.17 11.55 6.14
N ARG A 94 2.63 10.80 5.17
CA ARG A 94 1.37 10.08 5.34
C ARG A 94 1.23 8.92 4.34
N PRO A 95 1.05 7.68 4.81
CA PRO A 95 0.70 6.56 3.96
C PRO A 95 -0.80 6.24 4.05
N LEU A 96 -1.36 5.86 2.91
CA LEU A 96 -2.68 5.25 2.81
C LEU A 96 -2.62 4.05 1.86
N LEU A 97 -3.34 2.99 2.22
CA LEU A 97 -3.60 1.85 1.35
C LEU A 97 -5.07 1.85 0.97
N THR A 98 -5.35 1.65 -0.32
CA THR A 98 -6.73 1.45 -0.81
C THR A 98 -6.81 0.16 -1.61
N PRO A 99 -8.00 -0.43 -1.77
CA PRO A 99 -8.22 -1.44 -2.80
C PRO A 99 -7.83 -0.91 -4.19
N ALA A 100 -7.40 -1.80 -5.08
CA ALA A 100 -6.87 -1.41 -6.39
C ALA A 100 -7.90 -0.77 -7.34
N ASN A 101 -9.21 -0.96 -7.11
CA ASN A 101 -10.29 -0.35 -7.90
C ASN A 101 -10.58 1.09 -7.48
N VAL A 102 -10.01 1.59 -6.38
CA VAL A 102 -10.19 2.97 -5.96
C VAL A 102 -9.38 3.89 -6.87
N ALA A 103 -10.06 4.90 -7.42
CA ALA A 103 -9.42 5.91 -8.25
C ALA A 103 -8.50 6.80 -7.42
N ASP A 104 -7.38 7.22 -8.01
CA ASP A 104 -6.37 8.02 -7.29
C ASP A 104 -6.86 9.46 -7.02
N ASN A 105 -7.79 9.94 -7.84
CA ASN A 105 -8.49 11.22 -7.65
C ASN A 105 -9.75 11.12 -6.76
N ASN A 106 -9.95 9.99 -6.07
CA ASN A 106 -11.08 9.83 -5.17
C ASN A 106 -11.04 10.88 -4.06
N ARG A 107 -12.15 11.62 -3.89
CA ARG A 107 -12.24 12.75 -2.96
C ARG A 107 -11.97 12.36 -1.51
N GLN A 108 -12.45 11.20 -1.06
CA GLN A 108 -12.25 10.72 0.31
C GLN A 108 -10.77 10.38 0.56
N VAL A 109 -10.13 9.73 -0.41
CA VAL A 109 -8.68 9.43 -0.38
C VAL A 109 -7.87 10.72 -0.27
N LEU A 110 -8.13 11.70 -1.14
CA LEU A 110 -7.42 12.97 -1.13
C LEU A 110 -7.68 13.78 0.15
N ASN A 111 -8.92 13.79 0.64
CA ASN A 111 -9.25 14.47 1.90
C ASN A 111 -8.47 13.87 3.06
N TYR A 112 -8.42 12.54 3.19
CA TYR A 112 -7.62 11.88 4.23
C TYR A 112 -6.12 12.18 4.08
N LEU A 113 -5.61 12.16 2.85
CA LEU A 113 -4.18 12.36 2.59
C LEU A 113 -3.72 13.78 2.91
N PHE A 114 -4.56 14.77 2.63
CA PHE A 114 -4.21 16.19 2.76
C PHE A 114 -4.75 16.84 4.03
N GLU A 115 -5.51 16.10 4.85
CA GLU A 115 -6.01 16.61 6.13
C GLU A 115 -4.86 17.10 7.01
N GLY A 116 -4.93 18.36 7.43
CA GLY A 116 -3.93 19.01 8.28
C GLY A 116 -2.56 19.25 7.63
N LEU A 117 -2.40 18.95 6.33
CA LEU A 117 -1.24 19.38 5.56
C LEU A 117 -1.47 20.80 5.05
N GLN A 118 -0.48 21.67 5.24
CA GLN A 118 -0.54 23.06 4.78
C GLN A 118 0.26 23.22 3.48
N ARG A 119 -0.08 24.24 2.69
CA ARG A 119 0.61 24.60 1.45
C ARG A 119 0.41 23.57 0.31
N LYS A 120 1.46 23.24 -0.45
CA LYS A 120 1.33 22.63 -1.78
C LYS A 120 1.63 21.14 -1.75
N CYS A 121 0.80 20.35 -2.44
CA CYS A 121 1.07 18.97 -2.77
C CYS A 121 1.08 18.80 -4.30
N TYR A 122 2.10 18.11 -4.80
CA TYR A 122 2.33 17.86 -6.23
C TYR A 122 2.13 16.37 -6.52
N GLY A 123 1.31 16.07 -7.52
CA GLY A 123 1.10 14.71 -8.02
C GLY A 123 1.51 14.59 -9.46
N ASP A 124 1.94 13.39 -9.88
CA ASP A 124 2.11 13.08 -11.29
C ASP A 124 0.75 13.08 -12.01
N ARG A 125 0.72 13.56 -13.24
CA ARG A 125 -0.53 13.72 -14.00
C ARG A 125 -1.02 12.41 -14.62
N GLY A 126 -0.12 11.45 -14.85
CA GLY A 126 -0.42 10.13 -15.40
C GLY A 126 -0.88 10.14 -16.86
#